data_AF-A0A7W0Q1H5-F1
#
_entry.id   AF-A0A7W0Q1H5-F1
#
_cell.length_a   1.000
_cell.length_b   1.000
_cell.length_c   1.000
_cell.angle_alpha   90.00
_cell.angle_beta   90.00
_cell.angle_gamma   90.00
#
_symmetry.space_group_name_H-M   'P 1'
#
loop_
_entity.id
_entity.type
_entity.pdbx_description
1 polymer ?
#
loop_
_entity_poly.entity_id
_entity_poly.type
_entity_poly.pdbx_seq_one_letter_code
_entity_poly.pdbx_strand_id
1 'polypeptide(L)'
;MITRRHTALAVVITIALLVEILGGLAFARPGGGDSYSGGGGHGGSSDGGGGDSGAIFELLYWLIRIAIEAPMIGLPLIGIVVGWLVYSAYKKHQNKDWDSGPPVTLQRAQSLESLREIDPDFSQIVFEDFAFRLFSAAHRARHAAEALATIAPYVSPGAREALATRAPIGEPVASVVIGALRTYRVEIPAEPAGNRVRIGIELEANVTTATSTAYSVETWLFERDATRHSKPPGAAKRFPCPNCGAPWQASATGTQVCASCNEVVDNGRFDWVVAQIAVRSIDQRPPTLTDEVPERGTDLPTYRQDAAGERWVALEREDPAITDVAFDARLRMIYDQLHRAWAANDLRPARGLLSDGLYDYLQYWIDAYRRQGLRNELVDMRITHTALAKVARDRWYDAATIRIWATGKDYVVRGEDVVRGSKRRERKYSEYWTLVRSATRKGAPVTNPACSNCGAPLQITMAGDCTHCGAHLTAGEFDWVLSKIEQDDSYRG
;
A
#
# COMPACT_ATOMS: atom_id res chain seq x y z
N MET A 1 29.78 40.73 29.66
CA MET A 1 29.78 40.03 28.34
C MET A 1 29.26 38.59 28.39
N ILE A 2 28.63 38.12 29.49
CA ILE A 2 28.15 36.73 29.63
C ILE A 2 26.64 36.58 29.34
N THR A 3 25.87 37.67 29.28
CA THR A 3 24.41 37.64 29.15
C THR A 3 23.86 37.63 27.71
N ARG A 4 24.69 37.83 26.67
CA ARG A 4 24.25 37.81 25.25
C ARG A 4 24.34 36.43 24.57
N ARG A 5 25.09 35.47 25.14
CA ARG A 5 25.23 34.12 24.58
C ARG A 5 24.07 33.19 24.95
N HIS A 6 23.44 33.39 26.10
CA HIS A 6 22.32 32.56 26.55
C HIS A 6 20.99 32.92 25.88
N THR A 7 20.79 34.18 25.47
CA THR A 7 19.61 34.61 24.69
C THR A 7 19.66 34.14 23.24
N ALA A 8 20.84 34.07 22.63
CA ALA A 8 21.00 33.48 21.29
C ALA A 8 20.76 31.96 21.29
N LEU A 9 21.24 31.25 22.33
CA LEU A 9 21.00 29.82 22.48
C LEU A 9 19.53 29.49 22.78
N ALA A 10 18.85 30.31 23.58
CA ALA A 10 17.42 30.17 23.84
C ALA A 10 16.58 30.44 22.57
N VAL A 11 16.93 31.44 21.74
CA VAL A 11 16.22 31.69 20.48
C VAL A 11 16.47 30.59 19.45
N VAL A 12 17.68 30.00 19.39
CA VAL A 12 17.97 28.86 18.51
C VAL A 12 17.28 27.57 18.99
N ILE A 13 17.16 27.36 20.30
CA ILE A 13 16.42 26.22 20.87
C ILE A 13 14.90 26.40 20.71
N THR A 14 14.36 27.62 20.83
CA THR A 14 12.93 27.87 20.58
C THR A 14 12.59 27.81 19.09
N ILE A 15 13.52 28.17 18.19
CA ILE A 15 13.36 27.97 16.73
C ILE A 15 13.54 26.49 16.36
N ALA A 16 14.42 25.74 17.03
CA ALA A 16 14.54 24.28 16.85
C ALA A 16 13.32 23.52 17.38
N LEU A 17 12.73 23.94 18.51
CA LEU A 17 11.48 23.39 19.05
C LEU A 17 10.22 23.83 18.28
N LEU A 18 10.28 24.95 17.55
CA LEU A 18 9.20 25.37 16.62
C LEU A 18 9.29 24.72 15.23
N VAL A 19 10.38 24.00 14.93
CA VAL A 19 10.57 23.26 13.67
C VAL A 19 10.25 21.76 13.82
N GLU A 20 9.91 21.29 15.01
CA GLU A 20 9.58 19.87 15.28
C GLU A 20 8.12 19.46 15.01
N ILE A 21 7.28 20.32 14.42
CA ILE A 21 5.89 19.95 14.07
C ILE A 21 5.59 20.29 12.62
N LEU A 22 6.24 19.61 11.68
CA LEU A 22 5.80 19.52 10.28
C LEU A 22 6.12 18.11 9.76
N GLY A 23 5.31 17.15 10.19
CA GLY A 23 5.24 15.83 9.58
C GLY A 23 4.15 15.84 8.53
N GLY A 24 4.54 15.87 7.26
CA GLY A 24 3.63 15.61 6.17
C GLY A 24 3.05 14.20 6.24
N LEU A 25 1.82 14.06 5.78
CA LEU A 25 1.17 12.78 5.54
C LEU A 25 1.98 11.87 4.61
N ALA A 26 1.47 10.66 4.46
CA ALA A 26 2.01 9.63 3.60
C ALA A 26 0.94 8.64 3.14
N PHE A 27 0.35 8.85 1.96
CA PHE A 27 -0.69 7.99 1.45
C PHE A 27 -0.61 7.91 -0.06
N ALA A 28 -0.64 6.70 -0.58
CA ALA A 28 -0.71 6.49 -2.02
C ALA A 28 -1.98 7.15 -2.55
N ARG A 29 -1.82 8.17 -3.40
CA ARG A 29 -2.90 8.87 -4.09
C ARG A 29 -2.54 8.86 -5.58
N PRO A 30 -3.51 8.75 -6.50
CA PRO A 30 -3.22 8.86 -7.93
C PRO A 30 -2.43 10.14 -8.20
N GLY A 31 -1.30 10.01 -8.91
CA GLY A 31 -0.46 11.14 -9.30
C GLY A 31 0.83 11.32 -8.51
N GLY A 32 1.15 10.41 -7.58
CA GLY A 32 2.27 10.58 -6.65
C GLY A 32 1.91 11.62 -5.59
N GLY A 33 2.34 11.38 -4.36
CA GLY A 33 2.05 12.31 -3.28
C GLY A 33 1.89 11.62 -1.96
N ASP A 34 3.01 11.60 -1.24
CA ASP A 34 3.18 11.45 0.21
C ASP A 34 3.77 10.07 0.59
N SER A 35 5.04 10.07 1.05
CA SER A 35 5.90 8.90 1.38
C SER A 35 5.76 8.42 2.83
N TYR A 36 5.56 7.12 3.08
CA TYR A 36 5.20 6.50 4.38
C TYR A 36 6.22 6.63 5.50
N SER A 37 7.47 6.92 5.17
CA SER A 37 8.53 7.01 6.18
C SER A 37 8.48 8.33 6.98
N GLY A 38 7.79 8.29 8.12
CA GLY A 38 7.91 9.28 9.19
C GLY A 38 9.37 9.52 9.55
N GLY A 39 9.84 10.75 9.40
CA GLY A 39 11.21 11.14 9.73
C GLY A 39 11.39 11.21 11.25
N GLY A 40 11.81 10.11 11.87
CA GLY A 40 12.43 10.16 13.19
C GLY A 40 13.80 10.81 13.07
N GLY A 41 13.91 12.09 13.44
CA GLY A 41 15.18 12.81 13.54
C GLY A 41 16.03 12.25 14.67
N HIS A 42 16.78 11.20 14.38
CA HIS A 42 17.87 10.74 15.26
C HIS A 42 19.15 11.35 14.70
N GLY A 43 19.68 12.35 15.40
CA GLY A 43 21.03 12.87 15.15
C GLY A 43 22.06 11.79 15.44
N GLY A 44 22.31 10.93 14.45
CA GLY A 44 23.44 10.02 14.44
C GLY A 44 24.66 10.80 13.98
N SER A 45 25.50 11.18 14.94
CA SER A 45 26.90 11.54 14.68
C SER A 45 27.50 10.46 13.78
N SER A 46 27.93 10.88 12.58
CA SER A 46 28.69 10.04 11.67
C SER A 46 30.00 9.64 12.33
N ASP A 47 30.01 8.46 12.95
CA ASP A 47 31.25 7.82 13.34
C ASP A 47 31.96 7.40 12.05
N GLY A 48 33.15 7.97 11.86
CA GLY A 48 33.98 7.76 10.70
C GLY A 48 34.39 6.30 10.61
N GLY A 49 33.80 5.59 9.66
CA GLY A 49 34.28 4.28 9.22
C GLY A 49 35.67 4.42 8.63
N GLY A 50 36.67 4.05 9.42
CA GLY A 50 38.06 3.90 8.99
C GLY A 50 38.16 2.84 7.89
N GLY A 51 38.57 3.29 6.71
CA GLY A 51 38.76 2.48 5.53
C GLY A 51 39.78 3.13 4.59
N ASP A 52 41.05 2.82 4.85
CA ASP A 52 42.19 2.87 3.92
C ASP A 52 42.45 4.17 3.14
N SER A 53 42.60 5.30 3.86
CA SER A 53 43.10 6.55 3.27
C SER A 53 44.55 6.46 2.80
N GLY A 54 45.32 5.45 3.24
CA GLY A 54 46.71 5.23 2.83
C GLY A 54 46.82 4.74 1.38
N ALA A 55 46.01 3.75 0.99
CA ALA A 55 46.02 3.20 -0.36
C ALA A 55 45.57 4.22 -1.43
N ILE A 56 44.60 5.08 -1.13
CA ILE A 56 44.10 6.10 -2.06
C ILE A 56 45.15 7.21 -2.26
N PHE A 57 45.85 7.63 -1.20
CA PHE A 57 46.91 8.64 -1.30
C PHE A 57 48.14 8.13 -2.06
N GLU A 58 48.56 6.89 -1.83
CA GLU A 58 49.64 6.23 -2.60
C GLU A 58 49.28 6.11 -4.08
N LEU A 59 48.04 5.69 -4.39
CA LEU A 59 47.59 5.53 -5.77
C LEU A 59 47.56 6.88 -6.51
N LEU A 60 47.13 7.96 -5.85
CA LEU A 60 47.19 9.32 -6.39
C LEU A 60 48.63 9.83 -6.56
N TYR A 61 49.51 9.55 -5.60
CA TYR A 61 50.93 9.93 -5.65
C TYR A 61 51.63 9.28 -6.87
N TRP A 62 51.46 7.97 -7.07
CA TRP A 62 52.01 7.27 -8.24
C TRP A 62 51.39 7.74 -9.57
N LEU A 63 50.09 8.06 -9.59
CA LEU A 63 49.42 8.59 -10.79
C LEU A 63 49.97 9.96 -11.21
N ILE A 64 50.19 10.86 -10.24
CA ILE A 64 50.77 12.19 -10.48
C ILE A 64 52.24 12.06 -10.88
N ARG A 65 52.99 11.15 -10.27
CA ARG A 65 54.40 10.91 -10.60
C ARG A 65 54.58 10.38 -12.04
N ILE A 66 53.76 9.43 -12.46
CA ILE A 66 53.78 8.89 -13.84
C ILE A 66 53.38 9.97 -14.86
N ALA A 67 52.47 10.87 -14.50
CA ALA A 67 52.10 12.00 -15.36
C ALA A 67 53.25 13.01 -15.56
N ILE A 68 54.18 13.13 -14.60
CA ILE A 68 55.35 14.00 -14.69
C ILE A 68 56.52 13.30 -15.39
N GLU A 69 56.79 12.04 -15.07
CA GLU A 69 57.93 11.28 -15.63
C GLU A 69 57.66 10.74 -17.05
N ALA A 70 56.40 10.42 -17.39
CA ALA A 70 56.00 9.86 -18.69
C ALA A 70 54.66 10.46 -19.18
N PRO A 71 54.63 11.74 -19.61
CA PRO A 71 53.41 12.47 -19.92
C PRO A 71 52.57 11.85 -21.05
N MET A 72 53.18 11.13 -21.99
CA MET A 72 52.43 10.43 -23.06
C MET A 72 51.57 9.27 -22.56
N ILE A 73 51.83 8.75 -21.35
CA ILE A 73 51.10 7.62 -20.75
C ILE A 73 50.26 8.09 -19.55
N GLY A 74 50.79 8.97 -18.71
CA GLY A 74 50.10 9.45 -17.52
C GLY A 74 48.90 10.36 -17.79
N LEU A 75 48.99 11.25 -18.80
CA LEU A 75 47.88 12.16 -19.14
C LEU A 75 46.65 11.42 -19.70
N PRO A 76 46.78 10.42 -20.60
CA PRO A 76 45.65 9.57 -21.00
C PRO A 76 44.99 8.82 -19.84
N LEU A 77 45.79 8.30 -18.91
CA LEU A 77 45.29 7.54 -17.75
C LEU A 77 44.47 8.43 -16.80
N ILE A 78 44.94 9.65 -16.51
CA ILE A 78 44.18 10.66 -15.77
C ILE A 78 42.89 11.00 -16.50
N GLY A 79 42.95 11.21 -17.83
CA GLY A 79 41.78 11.48 -18.65
C GLY A 79 40.71 10.38 -18.59
N ILE A 80 41.11 9.11 -18.57
CA ILE A 80 40.20 7.97 -18.41
C ILE A 80 39.57 7.95 -17.02
N VAL A 81 40.35 8.16 -15.96
CA VAL A 81 39.83 8.16 -14.58
C VAL A 81 38.88 9.34 -14.34
N VAL A 82 39.26 10.54 -14.79
CA VAL A 82 38.39 11.73 -14.70
C VAL A 82 37.16 11.56 -15.59
N GLY A 83 37.32 11.03 -16.80
CA GLY A 83 36.20 10.71 -17.69
C GLY A 83 35.24 9.68 -17.08
N TRP A 84 35.76 8.65 -16.42
CA TRP A 84 34.97 7.66 -15.69
C TRP A 84 34.30 8.25 -14.45
N LEU A 85 34.98 9.12 -13.69
CA LEU A 85 34.40 9.83 -12.55
C LEU A 85 33.31 10.82 -12.98
N VAL A 86 33.51 11.54 -14.08
CA VAL A 86 32.52 12.45 -14.66
C VAL A 86 31.35 11.66 -15.24
N TYR A 87 31.60 10.56 -15.95
CA TYR A 87 30.54 9.66 -16.44
C TYR A 87 29.77 9.00 -15.28
N SER A 88 30.46 8.55 -14.25
CA SER A 88 29.89 7.98 -13.02
C SER A 88 29.06 9.03 -12.27
N ALA A 89 29.57 10.25 -12.10
CA ALA A 89 28.84 11.36 -11.50
C ALA A 89 27.65 11.79 -12.36
N TYR A 90 27.79 11.88 -13.68
CA TYR A 90 26.72 12.20 -14.62
C TYR A 90 25.61 11.14 -14.60
N LYS A 91 25.97 9.85 -14.63
CA LYS A 91 25.02 8.73 -14.49
C LYS A 91 24.36 8.71 -13.11
N LYS A 92 25.09 9.06 -12.05
CA LYS A 92 24.58 9.20 -10.68
C LYS A 92 23.69 10.44 -10.50
N HIS A 93 23.83 11.46 -11.34
CA HIS A 93 22.97 12.65 -11.37
C HIS A 93 21.69 12.47 -12.19
N GLN A 94 21.68 11.63 -13.24
CA GLN A 94 20.46 11.32 -14.00
C GLN A 94 19.36 10.65 -13.16
N ASN A 95 19.72 9.93 -12.10
CA ASN A 95 18.75 9.27 -11.21
C ASN A 95 18.23 10.21 -10.10
N LYS A 96 19.03 11.19 -9.65
CA LYS A 96 18.71 12.05 -8.49
C LYS A 96 17.53 13.03 -8.67
N ASP A 97 16.88 13.05 -9.84
CA ASP A 97 15.69 13.88 -10.06
C ASP A 97 14.39 13.22 -9.58
N TRP A 98 14.43 11.94 -9.18
CA TRP A 98 13.23 11.16 -8.85
C TRP A 98 13.03 10.96 -7.34
N ASP A 99 14.10 10.75 -6.58
CA ASP A 99 14.03 10.59 -5.11
C ASP A 99 14.58 11.85 -4.41
N SER A 100 13.79 12.40 -3.49
CA SER A 100 14.13 13.62 -2.75
C SER A 100 14.20 13.40 -1.23
N GLY A 101 14.12 12.15 -0.75
CA GLY A 101 14.18 11.81 0.67
C GLY A 101 15.37 10.94 1.09
N PRO A 102 15.53 10.68 2.40
CA PRO A 102 16.55 9.78 2.91
C PRO A 102 16.31 8.32 2.44
N PRO A 103 17.36 7.50 2.31
CA PRO A 103 17.25 6.13 1.81
C PRO A 103 16.38 5.25 2.74
N VAL A 104 15.52 4.42 2.15
CA VAL A 104 14.60 3.53 2.87
C VAL A 104 15.03 2.07 2.69
N THR A 105 15.17 1.32 3.78
CA THR A 105 15.41 -0.13 3.75
C THR A 105 14.10 -0.90 3.94
N LEU A 106 13.70 -1.67 2.95
CA LEU A 106 12.42 -2.39 2.94
C LEU A 106 12.61 -3.86 3.35
N GLN A 107 11.89 -4.31 4.38
CA GLN A 107 11.82 -5.74 4.72
C GLN A 107 10.75 -6.43 3.86
N ARG A 108 11.15 -7.44 3.09
CA ARG A 108 10.24 -8.17 2.21
C ARG A 108 9.12 -8.85 2.99
N ALA A 109 7.90 -8.82 2.43
CA ALA A 109 6.77 -9.56 2.96
C ALA A 109 7.02 -11.07 2.85
N GLN A 110 6.55 -11.83 3.83
CA GLN A 110 6.57 -13.28 3.76
C GLN A 110 5.49 -13.76 2.78
N SER A 111 5.85 -14.74 1.95
CA SER A 111 4.93 -15.34 1.00
C SER A 111 3.89 -16.19 1.72
N LEU A 112 2.63 -16.08 1.28
CA LEU A 112 1.52 -16.93 1.74
C LEU A 112 1.31 -18.15 0.84
N GLU A 113 2.15 -18.35 -0.19
CA GLU A 113 1.94 -19.38 -1.19
C GLU A 113 2.02 -20.81 -0.60
N SER A 114 2.87 -21.02 0.40
CA SER A 114 3.03 -22.33 1.07
C SER A 114 1.77 -22.79 1.80
N LEU A 115 0.85 -21.89 2.17
CA LEU A 115 -0.42 -22.30 2.77
C LEU A 115 -1.26 -23.16 1.81
N ARG A 116 -1.07 -23.00 0.49
CA ARG A 116 -1.82 -23.76 -0.50
C ARG A 116 -1.45 -25.24 -0.54
N GLU A 117 -0.34 -25.64 0.07
CA GLU A 117 0.05 -27.04 0.22
C GLU A 117 -0.91 -27.81 1.14
N ILE A 118 -1.45 -27.13 2.17
CA ILE A 118 -2.40 -27.71 3.13
C ILE A 118 -3.84 -27.23 2.92
N ASP A 119 -4.02 -26.08 2.24
CA ASP A 119 -5.32 -25.49 1.92
C ASP A 119 -5.34 -25.02 0.46
N PRO A 120 -5.62 -25.92 -0.50
CA PRO A 120 -5.63 -25.60 -1.93
C PRO A 120 -6.65 -24.51 -2.33
N ASP A 121 -7.63 -24.24 -1.47
CA ASP A 121 -8.67 -23.23 -1.67
C ASP A 121 -8.27 -21.84 -1.12
N PHE A 122 -7.10 -21.72 -0.45
CA PHE A 122 -6.61 -20.45 0.08
C PHE A 122 -6.32 -19.44 -1.03
N SER A 123 -7.00 -18.29 -0.96
CA SER A 123 -6.67 -17.11 -1.76
C SER A 123 -6.11 -16.00 -0.90
N GLN A 124 -4.94 -15.49 -1.28
CA GLN A 124 -4.31 -14.35 -0.63
C GLN A 124 -5.19 -13.09 -0.78
N ILE A 125 -5.81 -12.90 -1.95
CA ILE A 125 -6.64 -11.72 -2.23
C ILE A 125 -7.89 -11.73 -1.36
N VAL A 126 -8.54 -12.89 -1.21
CA VAL A 126 -9.71 -13.04 -0.32
C VAL A 126 -9.32 -12.84 1.14
N PHE A 127 -8.18 -13.38 1.57
CA PHE A 127 -7.69 -13.22 2.94
C PHE A 127 -7.38 -11.77 3.28
N GLU A 128 -6.68 -11.05 2.40
CA GLU A 128 -6.33 -9.65 2.60
C GLU A 128 -7.57 -8.74 2.60
N ASP A 129 -8.52 -8.97 1.69
CA ASP A 129 -9.80 -8.26 1.69
C ASP A 129 -10.61 -8.53 2.98
N PHE A 130 -10.63 -9.78 3.45
CA PHE A 130 -11.22 -10.12 4.74
C PHE A 130 -10.52 -9.38 5.89
N ALA A 131 -9.18 -9.35 5.92
CA ALA A 131 -8.41 -8.66 6.94
C ALA A 131 -8.67 -7.14 6.94
N PHE A 132 -8.73 -6.50 5.77
CA PHE A 132 -9.05 -5.07 5.65
C PHE A 132 -10.45 -4.74 6.16
N ARG A 133 -11.45 -5.54 5.77
CA ARG A 133 -12.83 -5.37 6.24
C ARG A 133 -12.93 -5.59 7.74
N LEU A 134 -12.26 -6.61 8.27
CA LEU A 134 -12.29 -6.93 9.70
C LEU A 134 -11.60 -5.84 10.51
N PHE A 135 -10.44 -5.36 10.07
CA PHE A 135 -9.73 -4.24 10.70
C PHE A 135 -10.63 -3.00 10.78
N SER A 136 -11.23 -2.61 9.66
CA SER A 136 -12.13 -1.45 9.60
C SER A 136 -13.36 -1.63 10.51
N ALA A 137 -13.99 -2.80 10.48
CA ALA A 137 -15.15 -3.10 11.31
C ALA A 137 -14.82 -3.12 12.80
N ALA A 138 -13.68 -3.70 13.17
CA ALA A 138 -13.17 -3.75 14.54
C ALA A 138 -12.87 -2.37 15.12
N HIS A 139 -12.19 -1.52 14.36
CA HIS A 139 -11.95 -0.14 14.79
C HIS A 139 -13.25 0.65 14.92
N ARG A 140 -14.21 0.48 14.00
CA ARG A 140 -15.55 1.09 14.13
C ARG A 140 -16.32 0.57 15.34
N ALA A 141 -16.17 -0.71 15.68
CA ALA A 141 -16.87 -1.36 16.77
C ALA A 141 -16.25 -1.11 18.16
N ARG A 142 -14.97 -0.73 18.25
CA ARG A 142 -14.22 -0.69 19.52
C ARG A 142 -14.77 0.27 20.60
N HIS A 143 -15.70 1.14 20.24
CA HIS A 143 -16.31 2.12 21.16
C HIS A 143 -17.30 1.48 22.15
N ALA A 144 -17.82 0.28 21.87
CA ALA A 144 -18.79 -0.40 22.72
C ALA A 144 -18.63 -1.93 22.67
N ALA A 145 -18.88 -2.60 23.80
CA ALA A 145 -18.77 -4.05 23.90
C ALA A 145 -19.80 -4.77 23.01
N GLU A 146 -21.02 -4.23 22.93
CA GLU A 146 -22.12 -4.72 22.11
C GLU A 146 -21.78 -4.60 20.62
N ALA A 147 -21.08 -3.53 20.22
CA ALA A 147 -20.62 -3.35 18.87
C ALA A 147 -19.50 -4.35 18.54
N LEU A 148 -18.52 -4.57 19.43
CA LEU A 148 -17.50 -5.60 19.25
C LEU A 148 -18.09 -7.02 19.19
N ALA A 149 -19.21 -7.27 19.85
CA ALA A 149 -19.91 -8.55 19.77
C ALA A 149 -20.43 -8.86 18.35
N THR A 150 -20.62 -7.86 17.48
CA THR A 150 -21.04 -8.08 16.07
C THR A 150 -19.97 -8.70 15.18
N ILE A 151 -18.71 -8.67 15.61
CA ILE A 151 -17.56 -9.25 14.90
C ILE A 151 -16.86 -10.35 15.71
N ALA A 152 -17.42 -10.70 16.87
CA ALA A 152 -16.83 -11.63 17.81
C ALA A 152 -16.42 -12.99 17.22
N PRO A 153 -17.11 -13.60 16.22
CA PRO A 153 -16.65 -14.84 15.61
C PRO A 153 -15.26 -14.76 14.96
N TYR A 154 -14.79 -13.55 14.66
CA TYR A 154 -13.55 -13.30 13.92
C TYR A 154 -12.51 -12.52 14.74
N VAL A 155 -12.83 -12.11 15.96
CA VAL A 155 -11.91 -11.39 16.85
C VAL A 155 -11.96 -12.04 18.22
N SER A 156 -10.87 -12.62 18.70
CA SER A 156 -10.81 -13.35 19.97
C SER A 156 -11.18 -12.48 21.18
N PRO A 157 -11.56 -13.06 22.34
CA PRO A 157 -11.82 -12.30 23.55
C PRO A 157 -10.68 -11.32 23.93
N GLY A 158 -9.43 -11.78 23.90
CA GLY A 158 -8.27 -10.94 24.22
C GLY A 158 -8.03 -9.84 23.18
N ALA A 159 -8.26 -10.12 21.89
CA ALA A 159 -8.17 -9.09 20.86
C ALA A 159 -9.29 -8.04 20.98
N ARG A 160 -10.51 -8.44 21.35
CA ARG A 160 -11.63 -7.50 21.63
C ARG A 160 -11.30 -6.60 22.82
N GLU A 161 -10.70 -7.13 23.87
CA GLU A 161 -10.25 -6.35 25.03
C GLU A 161 -9.15 -5.32 24.64
N ALA A 162 -8.16 -5.74 23.84
CA ALA A 162 -7.13 -4.85 23.32
C ALA A 162 -7.69 -3.71 22.45
N LEU A 163 -8.80 -3.96 21.73
CA LEU A 163 -9.51 -2.93 20.97
C LEU A 163 -10.32 -2.01 21.88
N ALA A 164 -11.07 -2.55 22.83
CA ALA A 164 -11.94 -1.78 23.74
C ALA A 164 -11.15 -0.80 24.62
N THR A 165 -9.92 -1.17 24.99
CA THR A 165 -9.01 -0.34 25.78
C THR A 165 -8.23 0.69 24.94
N ARG A 166 -8.48 0.76 23.63
CA ARG A 166 -7.73 1.65 22.75
C ARG A 166 -8.21 3.10 22.85
N ALA A 167 -7.27 4.02 23.08
CA ALA A 167 -7.55 5.45 23.07
C ALA A 167 -7.91 5.98 21.66
N PRO A 168 -8.81 6.98 21.56
CA PRO A 168 -9.71 7.44 22.63
C PRO A 168 -10.78 6.39 22.95
N ILE A 169 -10.89 6.04 24.23
CA ILE A 169 -11.78 4.97 24.72
C ILE A 169 -13.23 5.45 24.61
N GLY A 170 -14.11 4.58 24.10
CA GLY A 170 -15.55 4.85 24.00
C GLY A 170 -15.95 5.82 22.90
N GLU A 171 -15.00 6.38 22.14
CA GLU A 171 -15.30 7.29 21.04
C GLU A 171 -15.56 6.51 19.74
N PRO A 172 -16.71 6.75 19.06
CA PRO A 172 -16.98 6.15 17.77
C PRO A 172 -15.91 6.54 16.73
N VAL A 173 -15.37 5.54 16.05
CA VAL A 173 -14.48 5.77 14.91
C VAL A 173 -15.35 6.06 13.69
N ALA A 174 -15.24 7.28 13.18
CA ALA A 174 -15.97 7.74 12.01
C ALA A 174 -15.42 7.14 10.71
N SER A 175 -14.09 7.01 10.60
CA SER A 175 -13.46 6.46 9.40
C SER A 175 -12.17 5.69 9.71
N VAL A 176 -11.92 4.64 8.92
CA VAL A 176 -10.73 3.81 8.94
C VAL A 176 -10.25 3.66 7.51
N VAL A 177 -8.97 3.97 7.28
CA VAL A 177 -8.38 4.02 5.93
C VAL A 177 -7.06 3.32 6.01
N ILE A 178 -6.95 2.18 5.33
CA ILE A 178 -5.79 1.32 5.41
C ILE A 178 -4.93 1.61 4.17
N GLY A 179 -3.70 2.08 4.39
CA GLY A 179 -2.78 2.47 3.33
C GLY A 179 -1.88 1.32 2.87
N ALA A 180 -1.48 0.46 3.81
CA ALA A 180 -0.61 -0.68 3.53
C ALA A 180 -0.97 -1.89 4.40
N LEU A 181 -0.71 -3.08 3.84
CA LEU A 181 -0.77 -4.35 4.55
C LEU A 181 0.43 -5.19 4.09
N ARG A 182 1.17 -5.74 5.05
CA ARG A 182 2.22 -6.72 4.75
C ARG A 182 2.13 -7.93 5.66
N THR A 183 2.41 -9.10 5.11
CA THR A 183 2.60 -10.32 5.89
C THR A 183 4.02 -10.33 6.46
N TYR A 184 4.15 -10.41 7.78
CA TYR A 184 5.46 -10.46 8.45
C TYR A 184 5.76 -11.83 9.08
N ARG A 185 4.75 -12.69 9.23
CA ARG A 185 4.89 -14.01 9.85
C ARG A 185 3.92 -15.01 9.22
N VAL A 186 4.42 -16.20 8.90
CA VAL A 186 3.63 -17.35 8.46
C VAL A 186 4.09 -18.58 9.22
N GLU A 187 3.17 -19.22 9.94
CA GLU A 187 3.42 -20.47 10.66
C GLU A 187 2.47 -21.55 10.19
N ILE A 188 3.02 -22.56 9.53
CA ILE A 188 2.29 -23.75 9.12
C ILE A 188 2.83 -24.93 9.95
N PRO A 189 1.98 -25.62 10.74
CA PRO A 189 2.44 -26.75 11.52
C PRO A 189 2.78 -27.93 10.62
N ALA A 190 3.83 -28.69 10.97
CA ALA A 190 4.20 -29.90 10.24
C ALA A 190 3.10 -30.98 10.29
N GLU A 191 2.38 -31.05 11.40
CA GLU A 191 1.21 -31.92 11.59
C GLU A 191 -0.05 -31.06 11.72
N PRO A 192 -0.96 -31.05 10.73
CA PRO A 192 -2.16 -30.20 10.80
C PRO A 192 -3.14 -30.57 11.93
N ALA A 193 -3.26 -31.85 12.26
CA ALA A 193 -4.24 -32.32 13.24
C ALA A 193 -3.95 -31.76 14.64
N GLY A 194 -4.93 -31.06 15.23
CA GLY A 194 -4.81 -30.47 16.56
C GLY A 194 -3.95 -29.20 16.65
N ASN A 195 -3.35 -28.77 15.54
CA ASN A 195 -2.52 -27.57 15.47
C ASN A 195 -3.22 -26.45 14.69
N ARG A 196 -2.62 -25.26 14.72
CA ARG A 196 -3.16 -24.05 14.08
C ARG A 196 -2.17 -23.47 13.09
N VAL A 197 -2.69 -22.97 11.98
CA VAL A 197 -1.94 -22.08 11.09
C VAL A 197 -2.02 -20.68 11.66
N ARG A 198 -0.92 -19.93 11.60
CA ARG A 198 -0.89 -18.51 12.00
C ARG A 198 -0.35 -17.62 10.91
N ILE A 199 -1.01 -16.49 10.70
CA ILE A 199 -0.58 -15.44 9.78
C ILE A 199 -0.49 -14.13 10.56
N GLY A 200 0.70 -13.55 10.65
CA GLY A 200 0.91 -12.22 11.18
C GLY A 200 0.94 -11.20 10.05
N ILE A 201 0.05 -10.21 10.12
CA ILE A 201 0.05 -9.05 9.22
C ILE A 201 0.32 -7.75 9.99
N GLU A 202 1.01 -6.83 9.34
CA GLU A 202 1.17 -5.44 9.80
C GLU A 202 0.30 -4.56 8.90
N LEU A 203 -0.53 -3.72 9.52
CA LEU A 203 -1.39 -2.77 8.84
C LEU A 203 -0.98 -1.35 9.22
N GLU A 204 -0.96 -0.48 8.23
CA GLU A 204 -0.77 0.95 8.39
C GLU A 204 -2.07 1.65 8.01
N ALA A 205 -2.65 2.41 8.95
CA ALA A 205 -3.97 2.99 8.76
C ALA A 205 -4.14 4.36 9.42
N ASN A 206 -4.96 5.21 8.82
CA ASN A 206 -5.56 6.33 9.54
C ASN A 206 -6.85 5.89 10.20
N VAL A 207 -6.97 6.20 11.48
CA VAL A 207 -8.18 6.01 12.27
C VAL A 207 -8.67 7.40 12.68
N THR A 208 -9.84 7.80 12.17
CA THR A 208 -10.45 9.09 12.44
C THR A 208 -11.66 8.92 13.36
N THR A 209 -11.62 9.65 14.46
CA THR A 209 -12.70 9.81 15.45
C THR A 209 -13.33 11.20 15.28
N ALA A 210 -14.28 11.58 16.12
CA ALA A 210 -14.85 12.94 16.07
C ALA A 210 -13.83 13.99 16.52
N THR A 211 -12.90 13.61 17.40
CA THR A 211 -11.94 14.51 18.03
C THR A 211 -10.56 14.51 17.39
N SER A 212 -10.16 13.40 16.77
CA SER A 212 -8.78 13.25 16.27
C SER A 212 -8.66 12.26 15.11
N THR A 213 -7.65 12.48 14.26
CA THR A 213 -7.14 11.50 13.31
C THR A 213 -5.76 11.05 13.78
N ALA A 214 -5.58 9.74 13.89
CA ALA A 214 -4.31 9.14 14.22
C ALA A 214 -3.88 8.19 13.11
N TYR A 215 -2.61 8.28 12.72
CA TYR A 215 -1.95 7.26 11.93
C TYR A 215 -1.45 6.17 12.88
N SER A 216 -1.76 4.91 12.59
CA SER A 216 -1.43 3.76 13.42
C SER A 216 -0.75 2.67 12.60
N VAL A 217 0.33 2.12 13.14
CA VAL A 217 0.95 0.89 12.65
C VAL A 217 0.66 -0.22 13.66
N GLU A 218 -0.07 -1.24 13.22
CA GLU A 218 -0.54 -2.33 14.08
C GLU A 218 -0.19 -3.69 13.50
N THR A 219 0.19 -4.63 14.36
CA THR A 219 0.39 -6.03 13.99
C THR A 219 -0.75 -6.88 14.51
N TRP A 220 -1.40 -7.62 13.61
CA TRP A 220 -2.52 -8.50 13.88
C TRP A 220 -2.12 -9.95 13.57
N LEU A 221 -2.33 -10.84 14.54
CA LEU A 221 -2.05 -12.27 14.38
C LEU A 221 -3.36 -13.01 14.17
N PHE A 222 -3.54 -13.53 12.96
CA PHE A 222 -4.64 -14.40 12.58
C PHE A 222 -4.26 -15.85 12.87
N GLU A 223 -5.22 -16.64 13.32
CA GLU A 223 -5.07 -18.08 13.43
C GLU A 223 -6.32 -18.81 12.98
N ARG A 224 -6.14 -20.05 12.53
CA ARG A 224 -7.21 -20.99 12.20
C ARG A 224 -6.72 -22.40 12.46
N ASP A 225 -7.64 -23.29 12.80
CA ASP A 225 -7.38 -24.73 12.81
C ASP A 225 -6.76 -25.18 11.46
N ALA A 226 -5.64 -25.89 11.53
CA ALA A 226 -4.84 -26.21 10.35
C ALA A 226 -5.50 -27.26 9.44
N THR A 227 -6.54 -27.94 9.91
CA THR A 227 -7.32 -28.89 9.10
C THR A 227 -8.44 -28.22 8.31
N ARG A 228 -8.66 -26.91 8.50
CA ARG A 228 -9.72 -26.16 7.83
C ARG A 228 -9.24 -25.57 6.53
N HIS A 229 -10.00 -25.83 5.48
CA HIS A 229 -9.83 -25.22 4.18
C HIS A 229 -10.54 -23.87 4.11
N SER A 230 -10.01 -22.98 3.29
CA SER A 230 -10.61 -21.67 3.04
C SER A 230 -11.91 -21.80 2.27
N LYS A 231 -12.84 -20.92 2.58
CA LYS A 231 -14.11 -20.84 1.86
C LYS A 231 -13.90 -20.19 0.49
N PRO A 232 -14.74 -20.51 -0.50
CA PRO A 232 -14.73 -19.81 -1.77
C PRO A 232 -14.99 -18.31 -1.57
N PRO A 233 -14.50 -17.45 -2.47
CA PRO A 233 -14.87 -16.04 -2.51
C PRO A 233 -16.41 -15.91 -2.57
N GLY A 234 -16.96 -14.97 -1.81
CA GLY A 234 -18.40 -14.72 -1.78
C GLY A 234 -18.73 -13.26 -1.52
N ALA A 235 -19.89 -12.82 -1.98
CA ALA A 235 -20.36 -11.43 -1.89
C ALA A 235 -20.78 -10.99 -0.46
N ALA A 236 -20.48 -11.78 0.57
CA ALA A 236 -20.85 -11.44 1.93
C ALA A 236 -20.06 -10.22 2.40
N LYS A 237 -20.66 -9.03 2.30
CA LYS A 237 -20.13 -7.76 2.84
C LYS A 237 -20.18 -7.69 4.37
N ARG A 238 -20.73 -8.72 5.02
CA ARG A 238 -20.89 -8.84 6.47
C ARG A 238 -20.11 -10.05 6.96
N PHE A 239 -19.99 -10.17 8.28
CA PHE A 239 -19.35 -11.27 8.99
C PHE A 239 -20.42 -12.31 9.40
N PRO A 240 -20.67 -13.37 8.61
CA PRO A 240 -21.60 -14.43 8.98
C PRO A 240 -21.01 -15.34 10.06
N CYS A 241 -21.78 -16.35 10.49
CA CYS A 241 -21.22 -17.45 11.26
C CYS A 241 -20.13 -18.17 10.45
N PRO A 242 -18.91 -18.35 10.99
CA PRO A 242 -17.82 -19.02 10.28
C PRO A 242 -18.05 -20.52 10.10
N ASN A 243 -18.97 -21.15 10.85
CA ASN A 243 -19.30 -22.56 10.64
C ASN A 243 -20.38 -22.74 9.55
N CYS A 244 -21.58 -22.20 9.79
CA CYS A 244 -22.75 -22.50 8.96
C CYS A 244 -23.15 -21.40 7.97
N GLY A 245 -22.46 -20.25 7.98
CA GLY A 245 -22.75 -19.13 7.06
C GLY A 245 -24.01 -18.31 7.37
N ALA A 246 -24.77 -18.66 8.43
CA ALA A 246 -25.95 -17.89 8.83
C ALA A 246 -25.57 -16.46 9.28
N PRO A 247 -26.45 -15.45 9.09
CA PRO A 247 -26.19 -14.10 9.58
C PRO A 247 -25.86 -14.10 11.08
N TRP A 248 -24.76 -13.45 11.46
CA TRP A 248 -24.37 -13.35 12.86
C TRP A 248 -25.26 -12.34 13.60
N GLN A 249 -25.80 -12.75 14.75
CA GLN A 249 -26.62 -11.93 15.63
C GLN A 249 -25.95 -11.88 17.00
N ALA A 250 -25.37 -10.73 17.33
CA ALA A 250 -24.60 -10.53 18.57
C ALA A 250 -25.46 -10.62 19.85
N SER A 251 -26.78 -10.48 19.75
CA SER A 251 -27.65 -10.10 20.86
C SER A 251 -28.25 -11.24 21.70
N ALA A 252 -27.79 -12.49 21.56
CA ALA A 252 -28.48 -13.62 22.22
C ALA A 252 -27.66 -14.41 23.25
N THR A 253 -26.33 -14.31 23.28
CA THR A 253 -25.55 -15.21 24.13
C THR A 253 -24.25 -14.54 24.61
N GLY A 254 -24.11 -14.39 25.93
CA GLY A 254 -22.79 -14.19 26.56
C GLY A 254 -21.81 -15.35 26.32
N THR A 255 -22.10 -16.28 25.39
CA THR A 255 -21.37 -17.52 25.12
C THR A 255 -20.78 -17.62 23.70
N GLN A 256 -20.91 -16.60 22.84
CA GLN A 256 -20.36 -16.62 21.46
C GLN A 256 -20.78 -17.88 20.65
N VAL A 257 -21.97 -18.38 20.97
CA VAL A 257 -22.61 -19.53 20.33
C VAL A 257 -23.52 -19.05 19.21
N CYS A 258 -23.36 -19.60 18.01
CA CYS A 258 -24.23 -19.29 16.88
C CYS A 258 -25.65 -19.80 17.10
N ALA A 259 -26.65 -18.93 16.96
CA ALA A 259 -28.06 -19.29 17.13
C ALA A 259 -28.58 -20.32 16.11
N SER A 260 -27.94 -20.46 14.94
CA SER A 260 -28.38 -21.38 13.89
C SER A 260 -27.76 -22.76 13.97
N CYS A 261 -26.46 -22.87 14.28
CA CYS A 261 -25.75 -24.16 14.33
C CYS A 261 -25.31 -24.58 15.74
N ASN A 262 -25.56 -23.74 16.75
CA ASN A 262 -25.26 -24.00 18.16
C ASN A 262 -23.77 -24.29 18.48
N GLU A 263 -22.85 -23.82 17.63
CA GLU A 263 -21.41 -23.96 17.84
C GLU A 263 -20.79 -22.69 18.44
N VAL A 264 -19.72 -22.86 19.21
CA VAL A 264 -18.86 -21.76 19.70
C VAL A 264 -17.90 -21.37 18.57
N VAL A 265 -17.99 -20.11 18.11
CA VAL A 265 -17.37 -19.70 16.83
C VAL A 265 -16.21 -18.73 16.93
N ASP A 266 -15.88 -18.16 18.10
CA ASP A 266 -14.84 -17.13 18.28
C ASP A 266 -13.43 -17.69 18.58
N ASN A 267 -13.19 -18.95 18.26
CA ASN A 267 -12.00 -19.72 18.65
C ASN A 267 -11.17 -20.22 17.47
N GLY A 268 -11.44 -19.76 16.24
CA GLY A 268 -10.67 -20.13 15.04
C GLY A 268 -10.85 -21.58 14.54
N ARG A 269 -11.82 -22.35 15.09
CA ARG A 269 -12.09 -23.74 14.66
C ARG A 269 -12.71 -23.86 13.27
N PHE A 270 -13.31 -22.78 12.76
CA PHE A 270 -14.12 -22.80 11.53
C PHE A 270 -13.65 -21.82 10.46
N ASP A 271 -12.96 -20.75 10.86
CA ASP A 271 -12.38 -19.76 9.95
C ASP A 271 -11.30 -18.97 10.69
N TRP A 272 -10.65 -18.03 9.99
CA TRP A 272 -9.66 -17.14 10.57
C TRP A 272 -10.23 -16.31 11.72
N VAL A 273 -9.53 -16.32 12.86
CA VAL A 273 -9.80 -15.43 13.99
C VAL A 273 -8.57 -14.59 14.28
N VAL A 274 -8.76 -13.32 14.62
CA VAL A 274 -7.68 -12.48 15.16
C VAL A 274 -7.42 -12.91 16.59
N ALA A 275 -6.33 -13.62 16.81
CA ALA A 275 -5.89 -14.08 18.12
C ALA A 275 -5.26 -12.96 18.95
N GLN A 276 -4.43 -12.11 18.32
CA GLN A 276 -3.68 -11.07 19.01
C GLN A 276 -3.61 -9.78 18.18
N ILE A 277 -3.68 -8.64 18.87
CA ILE A 277 -3.48 -7.31 18.31
C ILE A 277 -2.37 -6.64 19.12
N ALA A 278 -1.40 -6.03 18.44
CA ALA A 278 -0.37 -5.22 19.07
C ALA A 278 -0.14 -3.92 18.28
N VAL A 279 0.03 -2.84 19.01
CA VAL A 279 0.34 -1.52 18.47
C VAL A 279 1.85 -1.37 18.36
N ARG A 280 2.34 -1.00 17.18
CA ARG A 280 3.76 -0.68 16.99
C ARG A 280 4.00 0.80 17.17
N SER A 281 3.17 1.64 16.57
CA SER A 281 3.18 3.09 16.76
C SER A 281 1.79 3.68 16.53
N ILE A 282 1.52 4.81 17.18
CA ILE A 282 0.36 5.67 16.92
C ILE A 282 0.84 7.10 17.00
N ASP A 283 0.52 7.88 15.97
CA ASP A 283 0.83 9.29 15.90
C ASP A 283 -0.43 10.08 15.58
N GLN A 284 -0.77 11.06 16.41
CA GLN A 284 -1.86 12.00 16.10
C GLN A 284 -1.40 12.95 15.00
N ARG A 285 -1.86 12.72 13.78
CA ARG A 285 -1.46 13.48 12.59
C ARG A 285 -2.67 13.65 11.68
N PRO A 286 -3.34 14.82 11.68
CA PRO A 286 -4.44 15.07 10.76
C PRO A 286 -3.92 15.11 9.31
N PRO A 287 -4.79 14.90 8.31
CA PRO A 287 -4.36 14.94 6.94
C PRO A 287 -3.90 16.33 6.46
N THR A 288 -2.58 16.54 6.38
CA THR A 288 -1.93 17.69 5.73
C THR A 288 -2.03 17.60 4.20
N LEU A 289 -3.08 18.15 3.61
CA LEU A 289 -3.31 18.15 2.16
C LEU A 289 -2.59 19.28 1.40
N THR A 290 -1.91 20.16 2.14
CA THR A 290 -1.22 21.35 1.62
C THR A 290 0.30 21.25 1.66
N ASP A 291 0.85 20.24 2.33
CA ASP A 291 2.30 20.13 2.52
C ASP A 291 2.94 19.38 1.34
N GLU A 292 4.09 19.87 0.87
CA GLU A 292 4.86 19.20 -0.18
C GLU A 292 5.74 18.11 0.46
N VAL A 293 5.34 16.85 0.30
CA VAL A 293 6.11 15.70 0.77
C VAL A 293 7.00 15.18 -0.37
N PRO A 294 8.32 15.11 -0.16
CA PRO A 294 9.26 14.54 -1.13
C PRO A 294 8.88 13.12 -1.54
N GLU A 295 9.06 12.78 -2.82
CA GLU A 295 9.02 11.38 -3.26
C GLU A 295 10.17 10.61 -2.63
N ARG A 296 9.89 9.35 -2.26
CA ARG A 296 10.87 8.43 -1.66
C ARG A 296 10.77 7.07 -2.30
N GLY A 297 11.92 6.47 -2.56
CA GLY A 297 12.00 5.11 -3.05
C GLY A 297 11.88 4.98 -4.57
N THR A 298 11.67 6.08 -5.30
CA THR A 298 11.55 6.09 -6.75
C THR A 298 12.82 5.60 -7.45
N ASP A 299 13.97 5.84 -6.84
CA ASP A 299 15.28 5.30 -7.27
C ASP A 299 15.56 3.88 -6.76
N LEU A 300 14.71 3.30 -5.89
CA LEU A 300 14.91 1.93 -5.44
C LEU A 300 14.82 0.96 -6.62
N PRO A 301 15.59 -0.14 -6.60
CA PRO A 301 15.39 -1.22 -7.56
C PRO A 301 13.96 -1.73 -7.50
N THR A 302 13.36 -1.96 -8.66
CA THR A 302 12.05 -2.58 -8.74
C THR A 302 12.09 -3.93 -8.03
N TYR A 303 11.28 -4.08 -6.98
CA TYR A 303 10.97 -5.40 -6.45
C TYR A 303 10.52 -6.30 -7.59
N ARG A 304 11.16 -7.47 -7.68
CA ARG A 304 10.80 -8.52 -8.62
C ARG A 304 10.68 -9.83 -7.85
N GLN A 305 9.48 -10.39 -7.84
CA GLN A 305 9.23 -11.75 -7.36
C GLN A 305 10.02 -12.73 -8.23
N ASP A 306 10.59 -13.75 -7.58
CA ASP A 306 11.23 -14.86 -8.27
C ASP A 306 10.25 -15.51 -9.25
N ALA A 307 10.74 -15.84 -10.46
CA ALA A 307 9.94 -16.42 -11.55
C ALA A 307 8.71 -15.59 -12.01
N ALA A 308 8.61 -14.30 -11.67
CA ALA A 308 7.47 -13.46 -12.10
C ALA A 308 7.25 -13.49 -13.63
N GLY A 309 8.33 -13.43 -14.41
CA GLY A 309 8.26 -13.51 -15.87
C GLY A 309 7.79 -14.88 -16.38
N GLU A 310 8.28 -15.97 -15.78
CA GLU A 310 7.85 -17.33 -16.15
C GLU A 310 6.36 -17.55 -15.82
N ARG A 311 5.90 -17.01 -14.69
CA ARG A 311 4.49 -17.03 -14.27
C ARG A 311 3.60 -16.23 -15.22
N TRP A 312 4.07 -15.07 -15.68
CA TRP A 312 3.39 -14.31 -16.72
C TRP A 312 3.27 -15.10 -18.02
N VAL A 313 4.36 -15.70 -18.49
CA VAL A 313 4.35 -16.56 -19.69
C VAL A 313 3.45 -17.80 -19.52
N ALA A 314 3.30 -18.33 -18.31
CA ALA A 314 2.34 -19.39 -18.03
C ALA A 314 0.89 -18.88 -18.14
N LEU A 315 0.61 -17.68 -17.62
CA LEU A 315 -0.69 -17.04 -17.75
C LEU A 315 -1.06 -16.77 -19.21
N GLU A 316 -0.14 -16.23 -20.02
CA GLU A 316 -0.33 -16.00 -21.45
C GLU A 316 -0.60 -17.31 -22.21
N ARG A 317 0.09 -18.41 -21.85
CA ARG A 317 -0.18 -19.72 -22.47
C ARG A 317 -1.58 -20.25 -22.19
N GLU A 318 -2.11 -19.98 -20.99
CA GLU A 318 -3.46 -20.39 -20.61
C GLU A 318 -4.56 -19.44 -21.11
N ASP A 319 -4.22 -18.20 -21.45
CA ASP A 319 -5.12 -17.20 -22.00
C ASP A 319 -4.38 -16.33 -23.02
N PRO A 320 -4.22 -16.82 -24.27
CA PRO A 320 -3.42 -16.14 -25.30
C PRO A 320 -3.91 -14.74 -25.70
N ALA A 321 -5.10 -14.35 -25.24
CA ALA A 321 -5.66 -13.03 -25.49
C ALA A 321 -5.10 -11.95 -24.54
N ILE A 322 -4.46 -12.32 -23.42
CA ILE A 322 -3.78 -11.40 -22.50
C ILE A 322 -2.34 -11.20 -22.93
N THR A 323 -2.13 -10.54 -24.05
CA THR A 323 -0.76 -10.13 -24.42
C THR A 323 -0.28 -9.01 -23.51
N ASP A 324 1.03 -8.85 -23.37
CA ASP A 324 1.65 -7.65 -22.76
C ASP A 324 1.00 -6.35 -23.23
N VAL A 325 0.74 -6.24 -24.54
CA VAL A 325 0.12 -5.06 -25.17
C VAL A 325 -1.32 -4.85 -24.72
N ALA A 326 -2.12 -5.92 -24.67
CA ALA A 326 -3.53 -5.82 -24.26
C ALA A 326 -3.66 -5.49 -22.77
N PHE A 327 -2.80 -6.07 -21.94
CA PHE A 327 -2.75 -5.78 -20.51
C PHE A 327 -2.26 -4.36 -20.23
N ASP A 328 -1.19 -3.89 -20.89
CA ASP A 328 -0.71 -2.51 -20.77
C ASP A 328 -1.77 -1.49 -21.24
N ALA A 329 -2.52 -1.79 -22.30
CA ALA A 329 -3.64 -0.95 -22.74
C ALA A 329 -4.76 -0.86 -21.69
N ARG A 330 -5.09 -1.96 -21.01
CA ARG A 330 -6.04 -1.95 -19.88
C ARG A 330 -5.52 -1.14 -18.71
N LEU A 331 -4.25 -1.34 -18.32
CA LEU A 331 -3.59 -0.59 -17.25
C LEU A 331 -3.63 0.92 -17.53
N ARG A 332 -3.26 1.34 -18.74
CA ARG A 332 -3.27 2.75 -19.16
C ARG A 332 -4.68 3.34 -19.19
N MET A 333 -5.68 2.58 -19.62
CA MET A 333 -7.07 3.03 -19.58
C MET A 333 -7.54 3.25 -18.13
N ILE A 334 -7.29 2.29 -17.23
CA ILE A 334 -7.62 2.44 -15.81
C ILE A 334 -6.88 3.65 -15.22
N TYR A 335 -5.60 3.81 -15.55
CA TYR A 335 -4.80 4.95 -15.13
C TYR A 335 -5.44 6.28 -15.55
N ASP A 336 -5.76 6.46 -16.84
CA ASP A 336 -6.39 7.69 -17.34
C ASP A 336 -7.75 7.96 -16.68
N GLN A 337 -8.63 6.95 -16.59
CA GLN A 337 -9.96 7.11 -15.98
C GLN A 337 -9.88 7.46 -14.50
N LEU A 338 -8.94 6.83 -13.76
CA LEU A 338 -8.74 7.12 -12.36
C LEU A 338 -8.24 8.54 -12.13
N HIS A 339 -7.23 8.98 -12.89
CA HIS A 339 -6.68 10.33 -12.73
C HIS A 339 -7.70 11.41 -13.10
N ARG A 340 -8.52 11.19 -14.15
CA ARG A 340 -9.63 12.10 -14.50
C ARG A 340 -10.69 12.18 -13.39
N ALA A 341 -11.11 11.04 -12.85
CA ALA A 341 -12.11 10.96 -11.79
C ALA A 341 -11.59 11.62 -10.49
N TRP A 342 -10.33 11.38 -10.16
CA TRP A 342 -9.64 12.00 -9.03
C TRP A 342 -9.56 13.53 -9.17
N ALA A 343 -9.09 14.03 -10.32
CA ALA A 343 -8.99 15.47 -10.59
C ALA A 343 -10.36 16.16 -10.60
N ALA A 344 -11.41 15.46 -11.05
CA ALA A 344 -12.80 15.93 -10.98
C ALA A 344 -13.36 15.94 -9.54
N ASN A 345 -12.59 15.44 -8.56
CA ASN A 345 -13.02 15.26 -7.18
C ASN A 345 -14.29 14.39 -7.09
N ASP A 346 -14.41 13.37 -7.97
CA ASP A 346 -15.54 12.44 -8.08
C ASP A 346 -15.11 11.08 -8.67
N LEU A 347 -15.05 10.03 -7.84
CA LEU A 347 -14.64 8.69 -8.24
C LEU A 347 -15.72 7.85 -8.94
N ARG A 348 -16.98 8.31 -8.99
CA ARG A 348 -18.09 7.53 -9.58
C ARG A 348 -17.79 7.01 -11.00
N PRO A 349 -17.18 7.80 -11.92
CA PRO A 349 -16.84 7.30 -13.26
C PRO A 349 -15.83 6.14 -13.27
N ALA A 350 -14.94 6.07 -12.28
CA ALA A 350 -13.95 5.01 -12.16
C ALA A 350 -14.44 3.79 -11.34
N ARG A 351 -15.65 3.85 -10.75
CA ARG A 351 -16.15 2.86 -9.78
C ARG A 351 -16.07 1.42 -10.30
N GLY A 352 -16.38 1.19 -11.57
CA GLY A 352 -16.36 -0.14 -12.20
C GLY A 352 -14.96 -0.68 -12.54
N LEU A 353 -13.91 0.11 -12.30
CA LEU A 353 -12.51 -0.24 -12.56
C LEU A 353 -11.74 -0.53 -11.27
N LEU A 354 -12.33 -0.22 -10.11
CA LEU A 354 -11.69 -0.31 -8.80
C LEU A 354 -12.37 -1.40 -7.97
N SER A 355 -11.56 -2.15 -7.22
CA SER A 355 -12.09 -2.99 -6.15
C SER A 355 -12.85 -2.15 -5.11
N ASP A 356 -13.76 -2.77 -4.37
CA ASP A 356 -14.51 -2.10 -3.29
C ASP A 356 -13.56 -1.46 -2.26
N GLY A 357 -12.53 -2.20 -1.83
CA GLY A 357 -11.54 -1.69 -0.86
C GLY A 357 -10.75 -0.48 -1.37
N LEU A 358 -10.27 -0.52 -2.62
CA LEU A 358 -9.55 0.62 -3.20
C LEU A 358 -10.46 1.84 -3.41
N TYR A 359 -11.70 1.61 -3.83
CA TYR A 359 -12.67 2.70 -3.99
C TYR A 359 -12.91 3.41 -2.65
N ASP A 360 -13.17 2.67 -1.58
CA ASP A 360 -13.41 3.22 -0.24
C ASP A 360 -12.19 4.00 0.27
N TYR A 361 -10.99 3.47 0.05
CA TYR A 361 -9.72 4.14 0.38
C TYR A 361 -9.57 5.48 -0.35
N LEU A 362 -9.80 5.52 -1.66
CA LEU A 362 -9.67 6.74 -2.45
C LEU A 362 -10.80 7.74 -2.15
N GLN A 363 -12.01 7.25 -1.87
CA GLN A 363 -13.16 8.08 -1.53
C GLN A 363 -12.94 8.87 -0.23
N TYR A 364 -12.28 8.27 0.76
CA TYR A 364 -11.89 9.00 1.99
C TYR A 364 -11.08 10.26 1.69
N TRP A 365 -10.10 10.16 0.78
CA TRP A 365 -9.23 11.27 0.41
C TRP A 365 -9.98 12.34 -0.37
N ILE A 366 -10.84 11.94 -1.30
CA ILE A 366 -11.74 12.88 -1.99
C ILE A 366 -12.61 13.64 -0.98
N ASP A 367 -13.18 12.95 0.01
CA ASP A 367 -13.99 13.62 1.01
C ASP A 367 -13.15 14.51 1.93
N ALA A 368 -11.88 14.17 2.18
CA ALA A 368 -10.94 15.05 2.88
C ALA A 368 -10.64 16.33 2.09
N TYR A 369 -10.37 16.21 0.78
CA TYR A 369 -10.20 17.35 -0.13
C TYR A 369 -11.45 18.23 -0.14
N ARG A 370 -12.65 17.64 -0.32
CA ARG A 370 -13.94 18.35 -0.31
C ARG A 370 -14.18 19.10 1.00
N ARG A 371 -13.97 18.45 2.16
CA ARG A 371 -14.16 19.09 3.48
C ARG A 371 -13.26 20.31 3.69
N GLN A 372 -12.06 20.30 3.11
CA GLN A 372 -11.11 21.41 3.22
C GLN A 372 -11.28 22.47 2.11
N GLY A 373 -12.24 22.30 1.19
CA GLY A 373 -12.42 23.17 0.03
C GLY A 373 -11.26 23.09 -0.97
N LEU A 374 -10.59 21.95 -1.02
CA LEU A 374 -9.42 21.69 -1.85
C LEU A 374 -9.78 20.79 -3.03
N ARG A 375 -9.02 20.92 -4.12
CA ARG A 375 -9.04 20.00 -5.26
C ARG A 375 -7.61 19.68 -5.68
N ASN A 376 -7.30 18.40 -5.84
CA ASN A 376 -6.04 17.98 -6.44
C ASN A 376 -6.21 17.99 -7.97
N GLU A 377 -5.37 18.75 -8.66
CA GLU A 377 -5.32 18.87 -10.11
C GLU A 377 -4.20 18.00 -10.65
N LEU A 378 -4.57 17.09 -11.55
CA LEU A 378 -3.66 16.18 -12.23
C LEU A 378 -3.70 16.48 -13.72
N VAL A 379 -2.68 17.16 -14.23
CA VAL A 379 -2.63 17.67 -15.61
C VAL A 379 -1.46 17.04 -16.37
N ASP A 380 -1.71 16.62 -17.62
CA ASP A 380 -0.71 15.98 -18.51
C ASP A 380 -0.06 14.71 -17.93
N MET A 381 -0.80 13.99 -17.08
CA MET A 381 -0.34 12.76 -16.44
C MET A 381 -0.12 11.64 -17.46
N ARG A 382 1.06 11.04 -17.45
CA ARG A 382 1.41 9.96 -18.39
C ARG A 382 2.39 8.97 -17.79
N ILE A 383 2.16 7.69 -18.09
CA ILE A 383 3.09 6.60 -17.77
C ILE A 383 4.26 6.62 -18.76
N THR A 384 5.48 6.77 -18.24
CA THR A 384 6.72 6.75 -19.01
C THR A 384 7.33 5.37 -19.11
N HIS A 385 7.20 4.55 -18.07
CA HIS A 385 7.76 3.20 -18.02
C HIS A 385 6.91 2.29 -17.13
N THR A 386 6.94 0.99 -17.41
CA THR A 386 6.28 -0.04 -16.59
C THR A 386 7.21 -1.24 -16.42
N ALA A 387 7.12 -1.92 -15.28
CA ALA A 387 7.87 -3.14 -15.02
C ALA A 387 7.03 -4.12 -14.21
N LEU A 388 6.99 -5.38 -14.67
CA LEU A 388 6.35 -6.47 -13.93
C LEU A 388 7.11 -6.76 -12.64
N ALA A 389 6.43 -6.59 -11.51
CA ALA A 389 6.97 -6.81 -10.18
C ALA A 389 6.60 -8.18 -9.61
N LYS A 390 5.33 -8.60 -9.76
CA LYS A 390 4.81 -9.84 -9.16
C LYS A 390 3.65 -10.42 -9.96
N VAL A 391 3.59 -11.75 -10.04
CA VAL A 391 2.44 -12.48 -10.54
C VAL A 391 2.02 -13.51 -9.49
N ALA A 392 0.87 -13.27 -8.87
CA ALA A 392 0.27 -14.20 -7.92
C ALA A 392 -0.93 -14.88 -8.58
N ARG A 393 -1.00 -16.19 -8.44
CA ARG A 393 -2.12 -17.00 -8.93
C ARG A 393 -2.56 -17.93 -7.82
N ASP A 394 -3.87 -18.01 -7.63
CA ASP A 394 -4.49 -19.01 -6.78
C ASP A 394 -5.70 -19.62 -7.51
N ARG A 395 -6.45 -20.47 -6.81
CA ARG A 395 -7.62 -21.16 -7.40
C ARG A 395 -8.68 -20.18 -7.92
N TRP A 396 -8.76 -18.99 -7.34
CA TRP A 396 -9.86 -18.06 -7.51
C TRP A 396 -9.47 -16.83 -8.33
N TYR A 397 -8.23 -16.36 -8.21
CA TYR A 397 -7.77 -15.12 -8.80
C TYR A 397 -6.39 -15.21 -9.46
N ASP A 398 -6.23 -14.46 -10.54
CA ASP A 398 -4.94 -14.01 -11.06
C ASP A 398 -4.71 -12.57 -10.60
N ALA A 399 -3.48 -12.25 -10.17
CA ALA A 399 -3.06 -10.91 -9.83
C ALA A 399 -1.70 -10.56 -10.43
N ALA A 400 -1.62 -9.39 -11.03
CA ALA A 400 -0.40 -8.83 -11.59
C ALA A 400 -0.09 -7.49 -10.91
N THR A 401 1.09 -7.38 -10.31
CA THR A 401 1.58 -6.12 -9.75
C THR A 401 2.62 -5.53 -10.69
N ILE A 402 2.37 -4.31 -11.13
CA ILE A 402 3.21 -3.55 -12.05
C ILE A 402 3.73 -2.32 -11.33
N ARG A 403 5.04 -2.11 -11.37
CA ARG A 403 5.60 -0.80 -11.04
C ARG A 403 5.41 0.13 -12.22
N ILE A 404 4.76 1.26 -11.99
CA ILE A 404 4.59 2.32 -12.97
C ILE A 404 5.53 3.48 -12.64
N TRP A 405 6.19 4.04 -13.64
CA TRP A 405 6.83 5.35 -13.55
C TRP A 405 6.04 6.30 -14.40
N ALA A 406 5.71 7.45 -13.84
CA ALA A 406 4.87 8.44 -14.48
C ALA A 406 5.38 9.85 -14.20
N THR A 407 4.91 10.78 -15.02
CA THR A 407 5.17 12.21 -14.89
C THR A 407 3.93 13.01 -15.24
N GLY A 408 3.77 14.17 -14.61
CA GLY A 408 2.71 15.12 -14.89
C GLY A 408 2.68 16.24 -13.85
N LYS A 409 1.76 17.19 -13.99
CA LYS A 409 1.61 18.29 -13.04
C LYS A 409 0.59 17.88 -11.97
N ASP A 410 1.09 17.64 -10.77
CA ASP A 410 0.30 17.45 -9.54
C ASP A 410 0.38 18.73 -8.71
N TYR A 411 -0.76 19.38 -8.51
CA TYR A 411 -0.87 20.55 -7.65
C TYR A 411 -2.25 20.60 -6.98
N VAL A 412 -2.30 21.12 -5.77
CA VAL A 412 -3.55 21.28 -5.04
C VAL A 412 -3.98 22.73 -5.11
N VAL A 413 -5.26 22.96 -5.41
CA VAL A 413 -5.87 24.28 -5.46
C VAL A 413 -6.92 24.45 -4.37
N ARG A 414 -7.06 25.69 -3.91
CA ARG A 414 -8.19 26.18 -3.12
C ARG A 414 -8.83 27.29 -3.94
N GLY A 415 -9.96 27.02 -4.58
CA GLY A 415 -10.48 27.92 -5.62
C GLY A 415 -9.50 27.99 -6.80
N GLU A 416 -8.99 29.20 -7.10
CA GLU A 416 -8.00 29.40 -8.17
C GLU A 416 -6.54 29.36 -7.67
N ASP A 417 -6.35 29.50 -6.36
CA ASP A 417 -5.04 29.61 -5.71
C ASP A 417 -4.38 28.24 -5.60
N VAL A 418 -3.11 28.16 -6.01
CA VAL A 418 -2.29 26.95 -5.80
C VAL A 418 -1.77 26.99 -4.38
N VAL A 419 -2.14 25.98 -3.59
CA VAL A 419 -1.73 25.84 -2.19
C VAL A 419 -0.63 24.81 -2.00
N ARG A 420 -0.39 23.94 -2.99
CA ARG A 420 0.68 22.92 -3.01
C ARG A 420 1.06 22.59 -4.44
N GLY A 421 2.33 22.28 -4.68
CA GLY A 421 2.82 21.79 -5.97
C GLY A 421 2.99 22.90 -7.00
N SER A 422 3.05 22.55 -8.28
CA SER A 422 3.35 23.50 -9.35
C SER A 422 2.51 23.29 -10.60
N LYS A 423 1.91 24.39 -11.11
CA LYS A 423 1.26 24.41 -12.43
C LYS A 423 2.27 24.31 -13.60
N ARG A 424 3.57 24.50 -13.35
CA ARG A 424 4.61 24.61 -14.39
C ARG A 424 5.58 23.44 -14.41
N ARG A 425 5.90 22.88 -13.24
CA ARG A 425 6.86 21.79 -13.09
C ARG A 425 6.11 20.47 -13.10
N GLU A 426 6.52 19.54 -13.96
CA GLU A 426 6.08 18.16 -13.84
C GLU A 426 6.80 17.49 -12.67
N ARG A 427 6.03 16.73 -11.89
CA ARG A 427 6.50 15.81 -10.87
C ARG A 427 6.68 14.44 -11.52
N LYS A 428 7.82 13.82 -11.26
CA LYS A 428 8.08 12.42 -11.59
C LYS A 428 7.85 11.56 -10.35
N TYR A 429 7.28 10.38 -10.51
CA TYR A 429 6.99 9.46 -9.40
C TYR A 429 6.92 8.01 -9.89
N SER A 430 6.99 7.06 -8.97
CA SER A 430 6.64 5.67 -9.24
C SER A 430 5.81 5.03 -8.14
N GLU A 431 5.01 4.04 -8.54
CA GLU A 431 4.07 3.33 -7.67
C GLU A 431 3.91 1.90 -8.13
N TYR A 432 3.47 1.02 -7.23
CA TYR A 432 3.08 -0.35 -7.52
C TYR A 432 1.57 -0.45 -7.61
N TRP A 433 1.08 -0.88 -8.77
CA TRP A 433 -0.34 -1.08 -9.04
C TRP A 433 -0.63 -2.57 -9.16
N THR A 434 -1.52 -3.09 -8.31
CA THR A 434 -1.95 -4.49 -8.37
C THR A 434 -3.32 -4.59 -9.02
N LEU A 435 -3.38 -5.24 -10.18
CA LEU A 435 -4.63 -5.57 -10.86
C LEU A 435 -4.98 -7.02 -10.54
N VAL A 436 -6.27 -7.29 -10.34
CA VAL A 436 -6.81 -8.63 -10.06
C VAL A 436 -7.94 -8.97 -11.02
N ARG A 437 -8.06 -10.26 -11.34
CA ARG A 437 -9.21 -10.83 -12.04
C ARG A 437 -9.50 -12.24 -11.57
N SER A 438 -10.69 -12.75 -11.82
CA SER A 438 -11.00 -14.17 -11.62
C SER A 438 -10.05 -15.05 -12.43
N ALA A 439 -9.52 -16.12 -11.83
CA ALA A 439 -8.67 -17.11 -12.49
C ALA A 439 -9.39 -17.87 -13.60
N THR A 440 -10.73 -17.92 -13.55
CA THR A 440 -11.56 -18.54 -14.59
C THR A 440 -11.83 -17.61 -15.77
N ARG A 441 -11.53 -16.31 -15.65
CA ARG A 441 -11.77 -15.35 -16.72
C ARG A 441 -10.77 -15.57 -17.86
N LYS A 442 -11.29 -15.62 -19.08
CA LYS A 442 -10.52 -15.72 -20.32
C LYS A 442 -10.91 -14.62 -21.31
N GLY A 443 -9.99 -14.27 -22.20
CA GLY A 443 -10.20 -13.29 -23.26
C GLY A 443 -9.46 -11.97 -23.04
N ALA A 444 -9.46 -11.14 -24.08
CA ALA A 444 -8.72 -9.89 -24.08
C ALA A 444 -9.30 -8.91 -23.04
N PRO A 445 -8.45 -8.20 -22.27
CA PRO A 445 -8.89 -7.11 -21.41
C PRO A 445 -9.67 -6.04 -22.20
N VAL A 446 -10.73 -5.49 -21.60
CA VAL A 446 -11.51 -4.40 -22.20
C VAL A 446 -10.77 -3.09 -22.01
N THR A 447 -10.37 -2.44 -23.11
CA THR A 447 -9.47 -1.27 -23.08
C THR A 447 -10.19 0.08 -23.25
N ASN A 448 -11.52 0.09 -23.20
CA ASN A 448 -12.35 1.28 -23.20
C ASN A 448 -13.26 1.34 -21.95
N PRO A 449 -13.87 2.49 -21.61
CA PRO A 449 -14.80 2.64 -20.48
C PRO A 449 -16.15 1.96 -20.74
N ALA A 450 -16.16 0.64 -20.85
CA ALA A 450 -17.33 -0.20 -21.07
C ALA A 450 -17.43 -1.30 -20.01
N CYS A 451 -18.65 -1.80 -19.79
CA CYS A 451 -18.91 -2.97 -18.97
C CYS A 451 -18.23 -4.19 -19.57
N SER A 452 -17.34 -4.83 -18.81
CA SER A 452 -16.60 -6.00 -19.29
C SER A 452 -17.45 -7.27 -19.46
N ASN A 453 -18.72 -7.25 -19.05
CA ASN A 453 -19.67 -8.32 -19.30
C ASN A 453 -20.51 -8.09 -20.57
N CYS A 454 -21.19 -6.94 -20.69
CA CYS A 454 -22.15 -6.70 -21.77
C CYS A 454 -21.72 -5.67 -22.83
N GLY A 455 -20.59 -4.97 -22.64
CA GLY A 455 -20.09 -3.96 -23.57
C GLY A 455 -20.80 -2.61 -23.56
N ALA A 456 -21.85 -2.44 -22.75
CA ALA A 456 -22.51 -1.14 -22.55
C ALA A 456 -21.54 -0.10 -21.94
N PRO A 457 -21.80 1.21 -22.05
CA PRO A 457 -21.01 2.23 -21.36
C PRO A 457 -20.82 1.91 -19.88
N LEU A 458 -19.64 2.19 -19.32
CA LEU A 458 -19.32 1.86 -17.93
C LEU A 458 -20.13 2.74 -16.96
N GLN A 459 -21.32 2.25 -16.62
CA GLN A 459 -22.21 2.81 -15.63
C GLN A 459 -22.58 1.70 -14.66
N ILE A 460 -22.23 1.90 -13.39
CA ILE A 460 -22.46 0.91 -12.35
C ILE A 460 -23.06 1.55 -11.09
N THR A 461 -23.76 0.76 -10.30
CA THR A 461 -24.23 1.15 -8.97
C THR A 461 -23.04 1.29 -8.03
N MET A 462 -23.24 1.98 -6.90
CA MET A 462 -22.25 2.00 -5.82
C MET A 462 -21.93 0.60 -5.29
N ALA A 463 -22.86 -0.33 -5.40
CA ALA A 463 -22.69 -1.71 -4.97
C ALA A 463 -21.72 -2.50 -5.87
N GLY A 464 -21.40 -2.02 -7.07
CA GLY A 464 -20.50 -2.69 -8.02
C GLY A 464 -21.19 -3.18 -9.30
N ASP A 465 -22.51 -3.04 -9.41
CA ASP A 465 -23.31 -3.75 -10.40
C ASP A 465 -23.59 -2.90 -11.64
N CYS A 466 -23.41 -3.46 -12.83
CA CYS A 466 -23.72 -2.79 -14.08
C CYS A 466 -25.19 -2.41 -14.16
N THR A 467 -25.48 -1.14 -14.46
CA THR A 467 -26.86 -0.63 -14.58
C THR A 467 -27.61 -1.22 -15.78
N HIS A 468 -26.90 -1.84 -16.74
CA HIS A 468 -27.48 -2.42 -17.94
C HIS A 468 -27.71 -3.93 -17.83
N CYS A 469 -26.72 -4.70 -17.35
CA CYS A 469 -26.80 -6.17 -17.30
C CYS A 469 -26.83 -6.76 -15.89
N GLY A 470 -26.70 -5.94 -14.84
CA GLY A 470 -26.69 -6.38 -13.44
C GLY A 470 -25.42 -7.11 -12.99
N ALA A 471 -24.43 -7.28 -13.86
CA ALA A 471 -23.18 -7.96 -13.52
C ALA A 471 -22.35 -7.17 -12.50
N HIS A 472 -21.84 -7.86 -11.47
CA HIS A 472 -20.99 -7.26 -10.45
C HIS A 472 -19.53 -7.15 -10.94
N LEU A 473 -19.08 -5.93 -11.27
CA LEU A 473 -17.79 -5.75 -11.97
C LEU A 473 -16.59 -5.62 -11.03
N THR A 474 -16.80 -5.19 -9.80
CA THR A 474 -15.73 -4.66 -8.93
C THR A 474 -14.95 -5.75 -8.19
N ALA A 475 -15.41 -7.00 -8.28
CA ALA A 475 -14.70 -8.18 -7.79
C ALA A 475 -13.73 -8.80 -8.82
N GLY A 476 -13.57 -8.21 -10.01
CA GLY A 476 -12.68 -8.73 -11.05
C GLY A 476 -13.20 -9.99 -11.77
N GLU A 477 -14.49 -10.32 -11.62
CA GLU A 477 -15.10 -11.50 -12.25
C GLU A 477 -15.06 -11.41 -13.79
N PHE A 478 -15.27 -10.21 -14.33
CA PHE A 478 -15.43 -10.00 -15.76
C PHE A 478 -14.18 -9.40 -16.44
N ASP A 479 -13.21 -8.87 -15.69
CA ASP A 479 -11.95 -8.31 -16.21
C ASP A 479 -10.99 -7.94 -15.08
N TRP A 480 -9.80 -7.47 -15.46
CA TRP A 480 -8.85 -6.85 -14.55
C TRP A 480 -9.41 -5.57 -13.93
N VAL A 481 -9.46 -5.54 -12.59
CA VAL A 481 -9.77 -4.35 -11.78
C VAL A 481 -8.56 -3.97 -10.95
N LEU A 482 -8.38 -2.67 -10.71
CA LEU A 482 -7.32 -2.17 -9.84
C LEU A 482 -7.69 -2.41 -8.37
N SER A 483 -6.85 -3.16 -7.67
CA SER A 483 -7.06 -3.58 -6.29
C SER A 483 -6.24 -2.79 -5.29
N LYS A 484 -5.02 -2.37 -5.66
CA LYS A 484 -4.08 -1.67 -4.78
C LYS A 484 -3.23 -0.67 -5.55
N ILE A 485 -2.87 0.40 -4.85
CA ILE A 485 -1.84 1.37 -5.23
C ILE A 485 -0.93 1.51 -4.02
N GLU A 486 0.34 1.16 -4.16
CA GLU A 486 1.34 1.20 -3.09
C GLU A 486 2.53 2.07 -3.51
N GLN A 487 3.03 2.93 -2.63
CA GLN A 487 4.22 3.76 -2.89
C GLN A 487 5.48 2.90 -2.84
N ASP A 488 6.56 3.35 -3.50
CA ASP A 488 7.83 2.61 -3.53
C ASP A 488 8.40 2.36 -2.13
N ASP A 489 8.30 3.34 -1.23
CA ASP A 489 8.79 3.23 0.14
C ASP A 489 7.90 2.37 1.05
N SER A 490 6.81 1.80 0.52
CA SER A 490 5.81 1.01 1.25
C SER A 490 5.62 -0.38 0.70
N TYR A 491 5.78 -0.56 -0.61
CA TYR A 491 5.66 -1.86 -1.24
C TYR A 491 6.72 -2.83 -0.68
N ARG A 492 6.28 -3.99 -0.17
CA ARG A 492 7.16 -5.03 0.41
C ARG A 492 7.14 -6.36 -0.34
N GLY A 493 6.38 -6.46 -1.43
CA GLY A 493 6.25 -7.69 -2.22
C GLY A 493 4.89 -8.35 -2.13
#